data_AF-A0AAU6ZNY7-F1
#
_entry.id   AF-A0AAU6ZNY7-F1
#
_cell.length_a   1.000
_cell.length_b   1.000
_cell.length_c   1.000
_cell.angle_alpha   90.00
_cell.angle_beta   90.00
_cell.angle_gamma   90.00
#
_symmetry.space_group_name_H-M   'P 1'
#
loop_
_entity.id
_entity.type
_entity.pdbx_description
1 polymer ?
#
loop_
_entity_poly.entity_id
_entity_poly.type
_entity_poly.pdbx_seq_one_letter_code
_entity_poly.pdbx_strand_id
1 'polypeptide(L)'
;MADVADPEPFRARFDILTAVIESLQRLKGHASKLVPVIKDDDQIDLVSVDLVIDAWLTVLEDDYILVGFEEDAETPAGDATIHWVTTDVLQRAQSAIAQLDKILTTLKGLPTATAPLGELAKELDGVLATARSFGMEGQRGEIHRRRLADAANILRQYESQTHLRRIAAQANQALNRTEASASKASEAAGVTSESVMAAHYKALADAESTTAGIFRMWTIISTIFAGATAGAFLLGPSFGWAAVAIAPNDWVHLIQRAIITAAVFAFAAYLARQAHQHRSMANWAGSLAVQLKTFEAFLAPIASEEVRDQLRMSFATRAFGDHPAIKGEPSGGGASALTEKAIDLLAKNSGK
;
A
#
# COMPACT_ATOMS: atom_id res chain seq x y z
N MET A 1 -49.10 31.35 -64.29
CA MET A 1 -47.79 31.81 -63.82
C MET A 1 -47.63 31.24 -62.43
N ALA A 2 -46.90 30.14 -62.30
CA ALA A 2 -46.52 29.62 -60.99
C ALA A 2 -45.45 30.55 -60.42
N ASP A 3 -45.63 30.94 -59.17
CA ASP A 3 -44.67 31.73 -58.40
C ASP A 3 -43.37 30.93 -58.32
N VAL A 4 -42.31 31.44 -58.98
CA VAL A 4 -41.00 30.77 -58.99
C VAL A 4 -40.48 30.87 -57.56
N ALA A 5 -40.33 29.72 -56.90
CA ALA A 5 -39.82 29.66 -55.53
C ALA A 5 -38.48 30.41 -55.44
N ASP A 6 -38.35 31.22 -54.40
CA ASP A 6 -37.16 32.02 -54.10
C ASP A 6 -35.91 31.12 -54.09
N PRO A 7 -34.88 31.37 -54.94
CA PRO A 7 -33.67 30.55 -55.02
C PRO A 7 -32.71 30.73 -53.84
N GLU A 8 -32.97 31.64 -52.89
CA GLU A 8 -32.12 31.84 -51.70
C GLU A 8 -31.81 30.58 -50.85
N PRO A 9 -32.78 29.67 -50.56
CA PRO A 9 -32.53 28.51 -49.69
C PRO A 9 -31.52 27.53 -50.28
N PHE A 10 -31.44 27.48 -51.61
CA PHE A 10 -30.56 26.61 -52.36
C PHE A 10 -29.10 27.04 -52.22
N ARG A 11 -28.84 28.31 -52.54
CA ARG A 11 -27.51 28.90 -52.53
C ARG A 11 -26.89 28.83 -51.13
N ALA A 12 -27.69 29.12 -50.10
CA ALA A 12 -27.24 29.02 -48.71
C ALA A 12 -26.81 27.60 -48.30
N ARG A 13 -27.51 26.55 -48.77
CA ARG A 13 -27.12 25.16 -48.47
C ARG A 13 -25.88 24.72 -49.24
N PHE A 14 -25.77 25.10 -50.51
CA PHE A 14 -24.60 24.82 -51.33
C PHE A 14 -23.34 25.46 -50.72
N ASP A 15 -23.43 26.73 -50.31
CA ASP A 15 -22.33 27.45 -49.66
C ASP A 15 -21.87 26.75 -48.37
N ILE A 16 -22.81 26.21 -47.57
CA ILE A 16 -22.50 25.43 -46.37
C ILE A 16 -21.78 24.13 -46.75
N LEU A 17 -22.29 23.38 -47.74
CA LEU A 17 -21.69 22.12 -48.19
C LEU A 17 -20.25 22.34 -48.66
N THR A 18 -20.00 23.34 -49.51
CA THR A 18 -18.66 23.70 -49.97
C THR A 18 -17.74 24.03 -48.80
N ALA A 19 -18.23 24.82 -47.83
CA ALA A 19 -17.45 25.15 -46.64
C ALA A 19 -17.10 23.92 -45.78
N VAL A 20 -17.99 22.91 -45.70
CA VAL A 20 -17.71 21.64 -45.01
C VAL A 20 -16.62 20.84 -45.74
N ILE A 21 -16.72 20.70 -47.07
CA ILE A 21 -15.74 19.98 -47.89
C ILE A 21 -14.35 20.63 -47.75
N GLU A 22 -14.26 21.95 -47.91
CA GLU A 22 -12.99 22.68 -47.75
C GLU A 22 -12.40 22.52 -46.35
N SER A 23 -13.24 22.44 -45.32
CA SER A 23 -12.81 22.25 -43.94
C SER A 23 -12.28 20.82 -43.71
N LEU A 24 -12.93 19.80 -44.28
CA LEU A 24 -12.45 18.42 -44.23
C LEU A 24 -11.12 18.25 -44.99
N GLN A 25 -10.98 18.85 -46.16
CA GLN A 25 -9.73 18.81 -46.93
C GLN A 25 -8.58 19.49 -46.18
N ARG A 26 -8.84 20.62 -45.53
CA ARG A 26 -7.87 21.26 -44.62
C ARG A 26 -7.51 20.35 -43.45
N LEU A 27 -8.51 19.73 -42.82
CA LEU A 27 -8.31 18.79 -41.71
C LEU A 27 -7.44 17.59 -42.14
N LYS A 28 -7.68 17.05 -43.35
CA LYS A 28 -6.86 15.98 -43.95
C LYS A 28 -5.41 16.42 -44.12
N GLY A 29 -5.21 17.64 -44.62
CA GLY A 29 -3.89 18.25 -44.76
C GLY A 29 -3.17 18.44 -43.41
N HIS A 30 -3.90 18.74 -42.33
CA HIS A 30 -3.34 18.81 -40.98
C HIS A 30 -3.04 17.41 -40.42
N ALA A 31 -3.98 16.47 -40.52
CA ALA A 31 -3.82 15.10 -40.03
C ALA A 31 -2.62 14.39 -40.67
N SER A 32 -2.48 14.47 -42.00
CA SER A 32 -1.36 13.87 -42.74
C SER A 32 0.02 14.42 -42.35
N LYS A 33 0.11 15.71 -42.02
CA LYS A 33 1.35 16.32 -41.50
C LYS A 33 1.70 15.85 -40.09
N LEU A 34 0.69 15.44 -39.31
CA LEU A 34 0.85 14.96 -37.94
C LEU A 34 1.20 13.46 -37.87
N VAL A 35 0.81 12.67 -38.89
CA VAL A 35 1.13 11.23 -39.01
C VAL A 35 2.61 10.92 -38.74
N PRO A 36 3.59 11.57 -39.38
CA PRO A 36 5.00 11.27 -39.13
C PRO A 36 5.51 11.71 -37.75
N VAL A 37 4.91 12.73 -37.14
CA VAL A 37 5.31 13.24 -35.81
C VAL A 37 4.85 12.30 -34.69
N ILE A 38 3.74 11.60 -34.92
CA ILE A 38 3.07 10.75 -33.93
C ILE A 38 3.36 9.26 -34.17
N LYS A 39 4.03 8.91 -35.28
CA LYS A 39 4.39 7.53 -35.62
C LYS A 39 5.28 6.83 -34.60
N ASP A 40 5.95 7.58 -33.74
CA ASP A 40 6.76 7.07 -32.61
C ASP A 40 5.94 6.86 -31.32
N ASP A 41 4.69 7.34 -31.29
CA ASP A 41 3.76 7.18 -30.18
C ASP A 41 2.68 6.18 -30.62
N ASP A 42 2.83 4.90 -30.23
CA ASP A 42 1.88 3.78 -30.45
C ASP A 42 0.43 4.06 -29.95
N GLN A 43 0.20 5.28 -29.47
CA GLN A 43 -1.00 5.69 -28.78
C GLN A 43 -2.08 6.27 -29.67
N ILE A 44 -1.79 6.70 -30.91
CA ILE A 44 -2.79 7.37 -31.74
C ILE A 44 -2.74 6.86 -33.16
N ASP A 45 -3.76 6.08 -33.51
CA ASP A 45 -3.96 5.62 -34.88
C ASP A 45 -4.52 6.75 -35.73
N LEU A 46 -3.65 7.67 -36.18
CA LEU A 46 -4.04 8.75 -37.11
C LEU A 46 -4.62 8.22 -38.41
N VAL A 47 -4.37 6.94 -38.74
CA VAL A 47 -5.04 6.21 -39.82
C VAL A 47 -6.56 6.23 -39.61
N SER A 48 -7.03 6.17 -38.37
CA SER A 48 -8.46 6.25 -38.03
C SER A 48 -9.06 7.63 -38.32
N VAL A 49 -8.31 8.72 -38.08
CA VAL A 49 -8.77 10.09 -38.37
C VAL A 49 -8.80 10.33 -39.87
N ASP A 50 -7.77 9.90 -40.59
CA ASP A 50 -7.70 10.02 -42.05
C ASP A 50 -8.82 9.21 -42.72
N LEU A 51 -9.11 8.00 -42.23
CA LEU A 51 -10.20 7.17 -42.77
C LEU A 51 -11.60 7.79 -42.55
N VAL A 52 -11.80 8.44 -41.41
CA VAL A 52 -13.06 9.13 -41.09
C VAL A 52 -13.22 10.38 -41.96
N ILE A 53 -12.15 11.15 -42.16
CA ILE A 53 -12.15 12.30 -43.06
C ILE A 53 -12.43 11.84 -44.50
N ASP A 54 -11.81 10.75 -44.94
CA ASP A 54 -12.01 10.19 -46.28
C ASP A 54 -13.41 9.63 -46.48
N ALA A 55 -14.01 9.02 -45.45
CA ALA A 55 -15.40 8.59 -45.49
C ALA A 55 -16.36 9.78 -45.65
N TRP A 56 -16.13 10.87 -44.92
CA TRP A 56 -16.91 12.10 -45.06
C TRP A 56 -16.72 12.77 -46.41
N LEU A 57 -15.48 12.91 -46.90
CA LEU A 57 -15.18 13.49 -48.21
C LEU A 57 -15.83 12.67 -49.33
N THR A 58 -15.71 11.34 -49.30
CA THR A 58 -16.37 10.47 -50.30
C THR A 58 -17.89 10.65 -50.30
N VAL A 59 -18.49 10.89 -49.14
CA VAL A 59 -19.95 11.04 -49.02
C VAL A 59 -20.40 12.41 -49.52
N LEU A 60 -19.64 13.47 -49.24
CA LEU A 60 -19.99 14.85 -49.63
C LEU A 60 -19.59 15.21 -51.07
N GLU A 61 -18.57 14.56 -51.62
CA GLU A 61 -18.11 14.73 -53.01
C GLU A 61 -18.87 13.81 -54.00
N ASP A 62 -19.81 12.97 -53.54
CA ASP A 62 -20.62 12.14 -54.44
C ASP A 62 -21.56 13.02 -55.28
N ASP A 63 -21.45 12.88 -56.61
CA ASP A 63 -22.18 13.67 -57.60
C ASP A 63 -23.68 13.67 -57.36
N TYR A 64 -24.27 12.65 -56.72
CA TYR A 64 -25.73 12.63 -56.45
C TYR A 64 -26.18 13.66 -55.41
N ILE A 65 -25.32 14.04 -54.45
CA ILE A 65 -25.62 15.16 -53.55
C ILE A 65 -25.55 16.46 -54.35
N LEU A 66 -24.60 16.60 -55.27
CA LEU A 66 -24.47 17.82 -56.08
C LEU A 66 -25.57 17.93 -57.16
N VAL A 67 -25.96 16.82 -57.77
CA VAL A 67 -26.96 16.72 -58.85
C VAL A 67 -28.39 16.83 -58.31
N GLY A 68 -28.69 16.23 -57.15
CA GLY A 68 -29.99 16.42 -56.48
C GLY A 68 -30.24 17.87 -56.05
N PHE A 69 -29.17 18.66 -55.96
CA PHE A 69 -29.22 20.09 -55.75
C PHE A 69 -29.45 20.85 -57.07
N GLU A 70 -28.81 20.46 -58.17
CA GLU A 70 -28.96 21.11 -59.49
C GLU A 70 -30.34 20.88 -60.16
N GLU A 71 -30.97 19.70 -59.99
CA GLU A 71 -32.25 19.38 -60.65
C GLU A 71 -33.47 20.16 -60.10
N ASP A 72 -33.43 20.64 -58.85
CA ASP A 72 -34.53 21.37 -58.19
C ASP A 72 -34.91 22.71 -58.90
N ALA A 73 -34.10 23.18 -59.85
CA ALA A 73 -34.41 24.36 -60.64
C ALA A 73 -35.38 24.09 -61.81
N GLU A 74 -35.50 22.84 -62.28
CA GLU A 74 -36.25 22.54 -63.52
C GLU A 74 -37.17 21.29 -63.47
N THR A 75 -37.10 20.41 -62.47
CA THR A 75 -37.97 19.21 -62.41
C THR A 75 -39.40 19.53 -61.94
N PRO A 76 -40.45 19.08 -62.67
CA PRO A 76 -41.85 19.21 -62.23
C PRO A 76 -42.09 18.44 -60.93
N ALA A 77 -42.93 18.99 -60.06
CA ALA A 77 -43.24 18.59 -58.68
C ALA A 77 -43.78 17.15 -58.43
N GLY A 78 -43.50 16.18 -59.31
CA GLY A 78 -43.97 14.79 -59.21
C GLY A 78 -42.94 13.80 -58.66
N ASP A 79 -41.65 14.12 -58.69
CA ASP A 79 -40.59 13.25 -58.17
C ASP A 79 -39.83 14.01 -57.08
N ALA A 80 -40.21 13.80 -55.83
CA ALA A 80 -39.56 14.45 -54.70
C ALA A 80 -38.13 13.90 -54.57
N THR A 81 -37.16 14.62 -55.13
CA THR A 81 -35.72 14.40 -54.90
C THR A 81 -35.48 14.45 -53.40
N ILE A 82 -35.24 13.28 -52.81
CA ILE A 82 -35.14 13.12 -51.36
C ILE A 82 -33.77 13.61 -50.89
N HIS A 83 -33.76 14.78 -50.28
CA HIS A 83 -32.58 15.37 -49.62
C HIS A 83 -32.30 14.66 -48.29
N TRP A 84 -31.37 13.71 -48.27
CA TRP A 84 -31.02 12.92 -47.07
C TRP A 84 -29.97 13.60 -46.18
N VAL A 85 -29.37 14.71 -46.65
CA VAL A 85 -28.48 15.57 -45.87
C VAL A 85 -29.19 16.90 -45.60
N THR A 86 -29.64 17.08 -44.36
CA THR A 86 -30.31 18.32 -43.96
C THR A 86 -29.31 19.42 -43.62
N THR A 87 -29.73 20.69 -43.69
CA THR A 87 -28.91 21.83 -43.27
C THR A 87 -28.39 21.66 -41.83
N ASP A 88 -29.22 21.13 -40.93
CA ASP A 88 -28.84 20.86 -39.54
C ASP A 88 -27.67 19.87 -39.43
N VAL A 89 -27.69 18.80 -40.23
CA VAL A 89 -26.59 17.82 -40.27
C VAL A 89 -25.29 18.48 -40.74
N LEU A 90 -25.36 19.30 -41.80
CA LEU A 90 -24.19 20.00 -42.32
C LEU A 90 -23.63 20.99 -41.31
N GLN A 91 -24.48 21.74 -40.61
CA GLN A 91 -24.05 22.69 -39.58
C GLN A 91 -23.42 21.98 -38.36
N ARG A 92 -23.98 20.83 -37.95
CA ARG A 92 -23.39 20.01 -36.87
C ARG A 92 -22.05 19.40 -37.28
N ALA A 93 -21.96 18.87 -38.49
CA ALA A 93 -20.69 18.38 -39.05
C ALA A 93 -19.64 19.49 -39.12
N GLN A 94 -20.01 20.67 -39.63
CA GLN A 94 -19.12 21.83 -39.69
C GLN A 94 -18.61 22.24 -38.30
N SER A 95 -19.49 22.25 -37.30
CA SER A 95 -19.13 22.58 -35.92
C SER A 95 -18.14 21.56 -35.33
N ALA A 96 -18.36 20.26 -35.55
CA ALA A 96 -17.47 19.20 -35.10
C ALA A 96 -16.11 19.25 -35.81
N ILE A 97 -16.08 19.51 -37.12
CA ILE A 97 -14.86 19.68 -37.91
C ILE A 97 -14.06 20.89 -37.41
N ALA A 98 -14.72 22.02 -37.15
CA ALA A 98 -14.07 23.22 -36.62
C ALA A 98 -13.45 22.98 -35.23
N GLN A 99 -14.14 22.21 -34.37
CA GLN A 99 -13.58 21.81 -33.08
C GLN A 99 -12.37 20.89 -33.23
N LEU A 100 -12.43 19.91 -34.13
CA LEU A 100 -11.31 19.01 -34.42
C LEU A 100 -10.11 19.77 -34.97
N ASP A 101 -10.32 20.71 -35.90
CA ASP A 101 -9.26 21.53 -36.47
C ASP A 101 -8.56 22.37 -35.39
N LYS A 102 -9.34 22.98 -34.49
CA LYS A 102 -8.80 23.72 -33.34
C LYS A 102 -7.98 22.83 -32.39
N ILE A 103 -8.37 21.57 -32.20
CA ILE A 103 -7.64 20.62 -31.34
C ILE A 103 -6.36 20.15 -32.02
N LEU A 104 -6.41 19.81 -33.32
CA LEU A 104 -5.26 19.36 -34.09
C LEU A 104 -4.21 20.46 -34.27
N THR A 105 -4.64 21.71 -34.49
CA THR A 105 -3.74 22.86 -34.63
C THR A 105 -3.04 23.27 -33.34
N THR A 106 -3.62 22.98 -32.18
CA THR A 106 -3.03 23.34 -30.88
C THR A 106 -2.04 22.32 -30.33
N LEU A 107 -1.95 21.11 -30.92
CA LEU A 107 -0.96 20.04 -30.64
C LEU A 107 -0.82 19.57 -29.17
N LYS A 108 -1.50 20.22 -28.20
CA LYS A 108 -1.44 19.94 -26.76
C LYS A 108 -2.63 19.13 -26.24
N GLY A 109 -3.53 18.69 -27.12
CA GLY A 109 -4.85 18.18 -26.71
C GLY A 109 -5.29 16.90 -27.42
N LEU A 110 -4.39 16.06 -27.92
CA LEU A 110 -4.77 14.78 -28.52
C LEU A 110 -5.61 13.88 -27.59
N PRO A 111 -5.34 13.78 -26.27
CA PRO A 111 -6.23 13.07 -25.34
C PRO A 111 -7.63 13.69 -25.23
N THR A 112 -7.75 14.99 -25.46
CA THR A 112 -9.02 15.74 -25.46
C THR A 112 -9.76 15.70 -26.79
N ALA A 113 -9.17 15.17 -27.87
CA ALA A 113 -9.83 14.99 -29.17
C ALA A 113 -10.91 13.90 -29.17
N THR A 114 -10.91 13.03 -28.16
CA THR A 114 -11.85 11.90 -28.01
C THR A 114 -13.31 12.33 -27.97
N ALA A 115 -13.63 13.40 -27.25
CA ALA A 115 -15.00 13.91 -27.14
C ALA A 115 -15.56 14.40 -28.50
N PRO A 116 -14.90 15.31 -29.24
CA PRO A 116 -15.39 15.73 -30.55
C PRO A 116 -15.35 14.62 -31.61
N LEU A 117 -14.42 13.66 -31.54
CA LEU A 117 -14.45 12.47 -32.40
C LEU A 117 -15.69 11.60 -32.12
N GLY A 118 -16.07 11.43 -30.84
CA GLY A 118 -17.28 10.71 -30.45
C GLY A 118 -18.56 11.45 -30.88
N GLU A 119 -18.59 12.78 -30.81
CA GLU A 119 -19.68 13.59 -31.36
C GLU A 119 -19.78 13.43 -32.89
N LEU A 120 -18.65 13.49 -33.60
CA LEU A 120 -18.61 13.26 -35.04
C LEU A 120 -19.11 11.85 -35.42
N ALA A 121 -18.76 10.83 -34.63
CA ALA A 121 -19.24 9.45 -34.79
C ALA A 121 -20.77 9.34 -34.63
N LYS A 122 -21.34 10.05 -33.64
CA LYS A 122 -22.79 10.09 -33.41
C LYS A 122 -23.53 10.77 -34.55
N GLU A 123 -22.97 11.87 -35.07
CA GLU A 123 -23.55 12.54 -36.25
C GLU A 123 -23.50 11.64 -37.48
N LEU A 124 -22.38 10.92 -37.69
CA LEU A 124 -22.22 9.88 -38.72
C LEU A 124 -23.29 8.78 -38.62
N ASP A 125 -23.54 8.27 -37.41
CA ASP A 125 -24.60 7.29 -37.14
C ASP A 125 -26.00 7.86 -37.44
N GLY A 126 -26.22 9.14 -37.14
CA GLY A 126 -27.45 9.86 -37.47
C GLY A 126 -27.69 9.94 -38.98
N VAL A 127 -26.66 10.33 -39.74
CA VAL A 127 -26.70 10.37 -41.22
C VAL A 127 -26.96 8.98 -41.80
N LEU A 128 -26.30 7.95 -41.27
CA LEU A 128 -26.53 6.57 -41.66
C LEU A 128 -27.97 6.09 -41.40
N ALA A 129 -28.53 6.43 -40.24
CA ALA A 129 -29.91 6.07 -39.89
C ALA A 129 -30.91 6.74 -40.84
N THR A 130 -30.70 8.02 -41.15
CA THR A 130 -31.49 8.77 -42.12
C THR A 130 -31.36 8.16 -43.53
N ALA A 131 -30.14 7.90 -44.00
CA ALA A 131 -29.88 7.26 -45.30
C ALA A 131 -30.52 5.87 -45.42
N ARG A 132 -30.57 5.08 -44.34
CA ARG A 132 -31.28 3.77 -44.32
C ARG A 132 -32.79 3.92 -44.45
N SER A 133 -33.37 4.94 -43.82
CA SER A 133 -34.83 5.16 -43.84
C SER A 133 -35.36 5.51 -45.24
N PHE A 134 -34.49 6.04 -46.11
CA PHE A 134 -34.83 6.45 -47.47
C PHE A 134 -34.65 5.37 -48.54
N GLY A 135 -34.29 4.13 -48.17
CA GLY A 135 -34.34 3.01 -49.11
C GLY A 135 -33.43 3.15 -50.33
N MET A 136 -32.18 3.60 -50.13
CA MET A 136 -31.15 3.61 -51.18
C MET A 136 -30.81 2.17 -51.65
N GLU A 137 -31.67 1.64 -52.51
CA GLU A 137 -31.51 0.35 -53.21
C GLU A 137 -30.73 0.58 -54.51
N GLY A 138 -29.40 0.63 -54.38
CA GLY A 138 -28.48 0.71 -55.51
C GLY A 138 -27.05 0.35 -55.10
N GLN A 139 -26.25 -0.19 -56.03
CA GLN A 139 -24.87 -0.64 -55.77
C GLN A 139 -23.99 0.46 -55.14
N ARG A 140 -24.18 1.73 -55.55
CA ARG A 140 -23.42 2.87 -55.00
C ARG A 140 -23.86 3.24 -53.58
N GLY A 141 -25.17 3.30 -53.31
CA GLY A 141 -25.69 3.56 -51.95
C GLY A 141 -25.23 2.51 -50.93
N GLU A 142 -25.08 1.25 -51.36
CA GLU A 142 -24.48 0.18 -50.53
C GLU A 142 -23.00 0.44 -50.22
N ILE A 143 -22.21 0.96 -51.17
CA ILE A 143 -20.79 1.30 -50.97
C ILE A 143 -20.65 2.44 -49.94
N HIS A 144 -21.46 3.50 -50.06
CA HIS A 144 -21.43 4.59 -49.09
C HIS A 144 -21.88 4.13 -47.70
N ARG A 145 -22.94 3.31 -47.61
CA ARG A 145 -23.39 2.72 -46.34
C ARG A 145 -22.31 1.89 -45.67
N ARG A 146 -21.53 1.10 -46.43
CA ARG A 146 -20.41 0.31 -45.89
C ARG A 146 -19.30 1.21 -45.37
N ARG A 147 -18.85 2.20 -46.15
CA ARG A 147 -17.76 3.11 -45.74
C ARG A 147 -18.11 3.91 -44.48
N LEU A 148 -19.33 4.43 -44.42
CA LEU A 148 -19.84 5.14 -43.26
C LEU A 148 -19.91 4.22 -42.02
N ALA A 149 -20.36 2.98 -42.19
CA ALA A 149 -20.40 2.00 -41.11
C ALA A 149 -19.00 1.61 -40.61
N ASP A 150 -18.04 1.45 -41.52
CA ASP A 150 -16.65 1.15 -41.19
C ASP A 150 -16.01 2.31 -40.40
N ALA A 151 -16.23 3.56 -40.84
CA ALA A 151 -15.77 4.76 -40.13
C ALA A 151 -16.37 4.86 -38.71
N ALA A 152 -17.68 4.61 -38.56
CA ALA A 152 -18.35 4.61 -37.26
C ALA A 152 -17.80 3.50 -36.33
N ASN A 153 -17.53 2.31 -36.87
CA ASN A 153 -16.94 1.20 -36.10
C ASN A 153 -15.52 1.53 -35.60
N ILE A 154 -14.70 2.16 -36.43
CA ILE A 154 -13.34 2.59 -36.07
C ILE A 154 -13.37 3.64 -34.96
N LEU A 155 -14.26 4.63 -35.06
CA LEU A 155 -14.42 5.64 -34.02
C LEU A 155 -14.85 5.02 -32.67
N ARG A 156 -15.79 4.08 -32.68
CA ARG A 156 -16.19 3.33 -31.47
C ARG A 156 -15.04 2.51 -30.89
N GLN A 157 -14.25 1.86 -31.75
CA GLN A 157 -13.07 1.11 -31.30
C GLN A 157 -12.07 2.05 -30.62
N TYR A 158 -11.83 3.23 -31.18
CA TYR A 158 -10.94 4.24 -30.60
C TYR A 158 -11.46 4.77 -29.25
N GLU A 159 -12.76 5.08 -29.15
CA GLU A 159 -13.40 5.48 -27.89
C GLU A 159 -13.25 4.39 -26.81
N SER A 160 -13.46 3.13 -27.18
CA SER A 160 -13.29 1.99 -26.27
C SER A 160 -11.83 1.85 -25.78
N GLN A 161 -10.85 2.03 -26.67
CA GLN A 161 -9.43 1.93 -26.33
C GLN A 161 -8.98 3.07 -25.42
N THR A 162 -9.43 4.30 -25.69
CA THR A 162 -9.11 5.47 -24.85
C THR A 162 -9.76 5.37 -23.48
N HIS A 163 -11.00 4.86 -23.40
CA HIS A 163 -11.66 4.56 -22.14
C HIS A 163 -10.89 3.50 -21.33
N LEU A 164 -10.51 2.38 -21.97
CA LEU A 164 -9.71 1.32 -21.33
C LEU A 164 -8.35 1.84 -20.82
N ARG A 165 -7.67 2.68 -21.60
CA ARG A 165 -6.40 3.30 -21.18
C ARG A 165 -6.59 4.23 -19.99
N ARG A 166 -7.68 5.01 -19.95
CA ARG A 166 -7.99 5.86 -18.80
C ARG A 166 -8.24 5.03 -17.54
N ILE A 167 -8.99 3.94 -17.66
CA ILE A 167 -9.21 2.99 -16.57
C ILE A 167 -7.87 2.38 -16.13
N ALA A 168 -7.03 1.94 -17.07
CA ALA A 168 -5.72 1.36 -16.76
C ALA A 168 -4.80 2.36 -16.04
N ALA A 169 -4.77 3.62 -16.49
CA ALA A 169 -4.00 4.68 -15.84
C ALA A 169 -4.53 4.98 -14.42
N GLN A 170 -5.85 5.04 -14.23
CA GLN A 170 -6.47 5.20 -12.92
C GLN A 170 -6.19 4.00 -12.00
N ALA A 171 -6.25 2.78 -12.54
CA ALA A 171 -5.93 1.56 -11.82
C ALA A 171 -4.46 1.53 -11.38
N ASN A 172 -3.53 1.88 -12.26
CA ASN A 172 -2.10 1.99 -11.91
C ASN A 172 -1.85 3.07 -10.85
N GLN A 173 -2.53 4.22 -10.93
CA GLN A 173 -2.44 5.24 -9.89
C GLN A 173 -3.00 4.76 -8.55
N ALA A 174 -4.13 4.04 -8.55
CA ALA A 174 -4.73 3.47 -7.36
C ALA A 174 -3.84 2.37 -6.75
N LEU A 175 -3.20 1.55 -7.58
CA LEU A 175 -2.23 0.53 -7.16
C LEU A 175 -1.02 1.19 -6.47
N ASN A 176 -0.40 2.19 -7.09
CA ASN A 176 0.72 2.93 -6.49
C ASN A 176 0.36 3.58 -5.15
N ARG A 177 -0.86 4.14 -5.03
CA ARG A 177 -1.36 4.70 -3.76
C ARG A 177 -1.59 3.63 -2.70
N THR A 178 -2.06 2.45 -3.10
CA THR A 178 -2.28 1.31 -2.21
C THR A 178 -0.97 0.75 -1.71
N GLU A 179 0.03 0.56 -2.57
CA GLU A 179 1.38 0.12 -2.20
C GLU A 179 2.05 1.11 -1.24
N ALA A 180 1.98 2.41 -1.52
CA ALA A 180 2.49 3.44 -0.62
C ALA A 180 1.77 3.44 0.74
N SER A 181 0.47 3.18 0.76
CA SER A 181 -0.31 3.09 2.00
C SER A 181 0.04 1.83 2.80
N ALA A 182 0.22 0.69 2.12
CA ALA A 182 0.64 -0.57 2.73
C ALA A 182 2.05 -0.46 3.34
N SER A 183 2.97 0.20 2.64
CA SER A 183 4.32 0.48 3.14
C SER A 183 4.29 1.32 4.42
N LYS A 184 3.54 2.43 4.43
CA LYS A 184 3.36 3.27 5.64
C LYS A 184 2.67 2.53 6.78
N ALA A 185 1.69 1.69 6.49
CA ALA A 185 1.01 0.88 7.50
C ALA A 185 1.97 -0.15 8.12
N SER A 186 2.83 -0.79 7.32
CA SER A 186 3.85 -1.72 7.78
C SER A 186 4.90 -1.01 8.66
N GLU A 187 5.36 0.18 8.26
CA GLU A 187 6.27 1.02 9.05
C GLU A 187 5.65 1.41 10.40
N ALA A 188 4.40 1.89 10.39
CA ALA A 188 3.68 2.26 11.61
C ALA A 188 3.46 1.06 12.55
N ALA A 189 3.15 -0.12 11.99
CA ALA A 189 3.02 -1.36 12.75
C ALA A 189 4.37 -1.77 13.37
N GLY A 190 5.47 -1.60 12.65
CA GLY A 190 6.84 -1.82 13.14
C GLY A 190 7.16 -0.93 14.35
N VAL A 191 6.96 0.39 14.22
CA VAL A 191 7.19 1.36 15.30
C VAL A 191 6.30 1.07 16.52
N THR A 192 5.04 0.69 16.29
CA THR A 192 4.10 0.37 17.39
C THR A 192 4.52 -0.91 18.11
N SER A 193 4.90 -1.95 17.37
CA SER A 193 5.37 -3.21 17.95
C SER A 193 6.62 -3.01 18.83
N GLU A 194 7.59 -2.24 18.34
CA GLU A 194 8.81 -1.89 19.09
C GLU A 194 8.47 -1.18 20.41
N SER A 195 7.58 -0.18 20.36
CA SER A 195 7.13 0.56 21.54
C SER A 195 6.44 -0.35 22.57
N VAL A 196 5.55 -1.23 22.12
CA VAL A 196 4.84 -2.19 22.98
C VAL A 196 5.80 -3.19 23.62
N MET A 197 6.74 -3.75 22.85
CA MET A 197 7.74 -4.67 23.38
C MET A 197 8.64 -4.00 24.42
N ALA A 198 9.11 -2.78 24.13
CA ALA A 198 9.93 -2.02 25.07
C ALA A 198 9.16 -1.67 26.35
N ALA A 199 7.86 -1.34 26.24
CA ALA A 199 7.00 -1.11 27.40
C ALA A 199 6.82 -2.38 28.24
N HIS A 200 6.64 -3.54 27.62
CA HIS A 200 6.53 -4.82 28.31
C HIS A 200 7.82 -5.16 29.09
N TYR A 201 8.99 -5.05 28.45
CA TYR A 201 10.27 -5.31 29.12
C TYR A 201 10.55 -4.30 30.24
N LYS A 202 10.13 -3.05 30.08
CA LYS A 202 10.21 -2.06 31.17
C LYS A 202 9.33 -2.45 32.35
N ALA A 203 8.08 -2.86 32.10
CA ALA A 203 7.17 -3.32 33.15
C ALA A 203 7.71 -4.56 33.88
N LEU A 204 8.29 -5.51 33.12
CA LEU A 204 8.98 -6.66 33.69
C LEU A 204 10.16 -6.22 34.58
N ALA A 205 11.00 -5.29 34.10
CA ALA A 205 12.12 -4.77 34.88
C ALA A 205 11.68 -4.14 36.21
N ASP A 206 10.61 -3.34 36.17
CA ASP A 206 10.07 -2.65 37.35
C ASP A 206 9.46 -3.67 38.36
N ALA A 207 8.78 -4.70 37.86
CA ALA A 207 8.24 -5.79 38.69
C ALA A 207 9.35 -6.62 39.35
N GLU A 208 10.34 -7.06 38.57
CA GLU A 208 11.49 -7.83 39.04
C GLU A 208 12.33 -7.05 40.07
N SER A 209 12.51 -5.74 39.85
CA SER A 209 13.20 -4.86 40.80
C SER A 209 12.45 -4.75 42.13
N THR A 210 11.12 -4.68 42.08
CA THR A 210 10.28 -4.64 43.29
C THR A 210 10.38 -5.95 44.07
N THR A 211 10.28 -7.09 43.38
CA THR A 211 10.43 -8.43 43.98
C THR A 211 11.81 -8.63 44.59
N ALA A 212 12.87 -8.18 43.91
CA ALA A 212 14.23 -8.18 44.46
C ALA A 212 14.32 -7.39 45.78
N GLY A 213 13.65 -6.24 45.85
CA GLY A 213 13.55 -5.42 47.06
C GLY A 213 12.89 -6.17 48.22
N ILE A 214 11.79 -6.88 47.94
CA ILE A 214 11.07 -7.70 48.93
C ILE A 214 11.98 -8.83 49.46
N PHE A 215 12.63 -9.59 48.59
CA PHE A 215 13.55 -10.67 49.02
C PHE A 215 14.74 -10.14 49.82
N ARG A 216 15.27 -8.96 49.44
CA ARG A 216 16.33 -8.30 50.21
C ARG A 216 15.86 -7.92 51.62
N MET A 217 14.65 -7.38 51.75
CA MET A 217 14.07 -7.07 53.05
C MET A 217 13.92 -8.32 53.92
N TRP A 218 13.38 -9.41 53.35
CA TRP A 218 13.27 -10.70 54.06
C TRP A 218 14.64 -11.28 54.45
N THR A 219 15.64 -11.16 53.58
CA THR A 219 17.02 -11.56 53.90
C THR A 219 17.53 -10.81 55.14
N ILE A 220 17.35 -9.48 55.19
CA ILE A 220 17.78 -8.65 56.32
C ILE A 220 17.06 -9.09 57.61
N ILE A 221 15.75 -9.28 57.55
CA ILE A 221 14.93 -9.74 58.69
C ILE A 221 15.43 -11.11 59.17
N SER A 222 15.63 -12.07 58.28
CA SER A 222 16.12 -13.41 58.62
C SER A 222 17.54 -13.38 59.19
N THR A 223 18.44 -12.53 58.68
CA THR A 223 19.79 -12.36 59.22
C THR A 223 19.76 -11.75 60.63
N ILE A 224 18.93 -10.73 60.86
CA ILE A 224 18.75 -10.15 62.20
C ILE A 224 18.19 -11.20 63.17
N PHE A 225 17.18 -11.96 62.74
CA PHE A 225 16.59 -13.03 63.55
C PHE A 225 17.61 -14.14 63.86
N ALA A 226 18.41 -14.56 62.88
CA ALA A 226 19.50 -15.52 63.09
C ALA A 226 20.53 -15.01 64.09
N GLY A 227 20.96 -13.75 63.94
CA GLY A 227 21.90 -13.09 64.84
C GLY A 227 21.36 -12.94 66.26
N ALA A 228 20.09 -12.56 66.41
CA ALA A 228 19.42 -12.47 67.70
C ALA A 228 19.28 -13.84 68.37
N THR A 229 18.94 -14.88 67.59
CA THR A 229 18.86 -16.26 68.09
C THR A 229 20.22 -16.78 68.56
N ALA A 230 21.26 -16.58 67.75
CA ALA A 230 22.63 -16.94 68.11
C ALA A 230 23.11 -16.15 69.35
N GLY A 231 22.83 -14.85 69.40
CA GLY A 231 23.14 -13.98 70.54
C GLY A 231 22.41 -14.42 71.81
N ALA A 232 21.12 -14.75 71.74
CA ALA A 232 20.35 -15.25 72.88
C ALA A 232 20.89 -16.59 73.39
N PHE A 233 21.31 -17.49 72.50
CA PHE A 233 21.91 -18.77 72.88
C PHE A 233 23.29 -18.62 73.52
N LEU A 234 24.11 -17.67 73.05
CA LEU A 234 25.47 -17.46 73.56
C LEU A 234 25.51 -16.59 74.81
N LEU A 235 24.72 -15.52 74.85
CA LEU A 235 24.78 -14.49 75.89
C LEU A 235 23.65 -14.59 76.91
N GLY A 236 22.54 -15.24 76.57
CA GLY A 236 21.36 -15.34 77.44
C GLY A 236 21.65 -15.89 78.85
N PRO A 237 22.49 -16.92 79.02
CA PRO A 237 22.87 -17.42 80.35
C PRO A 237 23.56 -16.35 81.21
N SER A 238 24.38 -15.48 80.61
CA SER A 238 25.04 -14.36 81.31
C SER A 238 24.07 -13.30 81.80
N PHE A 239 22.88 -13.19 81.18
CA PHE A 239 21.80 -12.29 81.59
C PHE A 239 20.74 -12.98 82.47
N GLY A 240 21.00 -14.20 82.95
CA GLY A 240 20.09 -14.93 83.85
C GLY A 240 18.88 -15.58 83.15
N TRP A 241 18.89 -15.72 81.83
CA TRP A 241 17.81 -16.39 81.10
C TRP A 241 17.93 -17.92 81.24
N ALA A 242 17.36 -18.46 82.32
CA ALA A 242 17.44 -19.88 82.65
C ALA A 242 16.94 -20.80 81.51
N ALA A 243 15.95 -20.37 80.72
CA ALA A 243 15.40 -21.14 79.60
C ALA A 243 16.40 -21.41 78.46
N VAL A 244 17.46 -20.60 78.34
CA VAL A 244 18.53 -20.80 77.35
C VAL A 244 19.85 -21.27 77.97
N ALA A 245 19.91 -21.53 79.28
CA ALA A 245 21.08 -22.18 79.88
C ALA A 245 21.25 -23.61 79.34
N ILE A 246 22.48 -23.98 79.01
CA ILE A 246 22.86 -25.36 78.64
C ILE A 246 23.72 -25.90 79.77
N ALA A 247 23.41 -27.10 80.27
CA ALA A 247 24.23 -27.72 81.30
C ALA A 247 25.64 -28.02 80.74
N PRO A 248 26.72 -27.94 81.55
CA PRO A 248 28.11 -28.07 81.06
C PRO A 248 28.45 -29.32 80.24
N ASN A 249 27.61 -30.38 80.30
CA ASN A 249 27.80 -31.64 79.57
C ASN A 249 26.69 -31.94 78.56
N ASP A 250 25.82 -30.97 78.27
CA ASP A 250 24.66 -31.16 77.40
C ASP A 250 24.96 -30.72 75.96
N TRP A 251 25.85 -31.49 75.32
CA TRP A 251 26.28 -31.27 73.94
C TRP A 251 25.13 -31.44 72.93
N VAL A 252 24.09 -32.20 73.28
CA VAL A 252 22.93 -32.46 72.41
C VAL A 252 22.17 -31.15 72.17
N HIS A 253 21.85 -30.39 73.22
CA HIS A 253 21.16 -29.10 73.07
C HIS A 253 22.02 -28.06 72.35
N LEU A 254 23.34 -28.09 72.53
CA LEU A 254 24.25 -27.22 71.78
C LEU A 254 24.19 -27.50 70.27
N ILE A 255 24.28 -28.78 69.88
CA ILE A 255 24.19 -29.18 68.46
C ILE A 255 22.82 -28.81 67.89
N GLN A 256 21.72 -29.06 68.60
CA GLN A 256 20.38 -28.69 68.14
C GLN A 256 20.27 -27.18 67.85
N ARG A 257 20.79 -26.33 68.75
CA ARG A 257 20.79 -24.87 68.56
C ARG A 257 21.68 -24.43 67.41
N ALA A 258 22.85 -25.07 67.25
CA ALA A 258 23.73 -24.82 66.12
C ALA A 258 23.04 -25.17 64.79
N ILE A 259 22.36 -26.32 64.72
CA ILE A 259 21.59 -26.75 63.54
C ILE A 259 20.46 -25.75 63.22
N ILE A 260 19.68 -25.33 64.23
CA ILE A 260 18.61 -24.34 64.04
C ILE A 260 19.17 -23.02 63.52
N THR A 261 20.24 -22.51 64.14
CA THR A 261 20.89 -21.26 63.73
C THR A 261 21.44 -21.37 62.31
N ALA A 262 22.10 -22.48 61.98
CA ALA A 262 22.61 -22.76 60.65
C ALA A 262 21.47 -22.84 59.61
N ALA A 263 20.34 -23.44 59.95
CA ALA A 263 19.16 -23.51 59.09
C ALA A 263 18.60 -22.11 58.79
N VAL A 264 18.52 -21.21 59.78
CA VAL A 264 18.07 -19.83 59.55
C VAL A 264 19.06 -19.06 58.68
N PHE A 265 20.38 -19.21 58.89
CA PHE A 265 21.38 -18.60 58.02
C PHE A 265 21.33 -19.15 56.59
N ALA A 266 21.12 -20.45 56.42
CA ALA A 266 20.96 -21.07 55.10
C ALA A 266 19.73 -20.51 54.38
N PHE A 267 18.61 -20.33 55.09
CA PHE A 267 17.42 -19.69 54.56
C PHE A 267 17.66 -18.24 54.16
N ALA A 268 18.33 -17.45 55.00
CA ALA A 268 18.72 -16.08 54.67
C ALA A 268 19.63 -16.03 53.41
N ALA A 269 20.60 -16.94 53.30
CA ALA A 269 21.47 -17.04 52.13
C ALA A 269 20.69 -17.39 50.85
N TYR A 270 19.70 -18.26 50.94
CA TYR A 270 18.79 -18.56 49.82
C TYR A 270 17.99 -17.33 49.37
N LEU A 271 17.39 -16.59 50.32
CA LEU A 271 16.66 -15.36 50.01
C LEU A 271 17.58 -14.29 49.39
N ALA A 272 18.81 -14.18 49.87
CA ALA A 272 19.81 -13.28 49.31
C ALA A 272 20.11 -13.62 47.84
N ARG A 273 20.22 -14.93 47.54
CA ARG A 273 20.40 -15.42 46.17
C ARG A 273 19.22 -15.08 45.28
N GLN A 274 17.99 -15.30 45.76
CA GLN A 274 16.77 -14.95 45.01
C GLN A 274 16.70 -13.44 44.73
N ALA A 275 17.00 -12.60 45.73
CA ALA A 275 17.07 -11.15 45.53
C ALA A 275 18.08 -10.75 44.44
N HIS A 276 19.23 -11.44 44.38
CA HIS A 276 20.23 -11.20 43.35
C HIS A 276 19.78 -11.62 41.94
N GLN A 277 19.09 -12.77 41.82
CA GLN A 277 18.53 -13.23 40.55
C GLN A 277 17.50 -12.25 39.99
N HIS A 278 16.51 -11.86 40.80
CA HIS A 278 15.49 -10.88 40.41
C HIS A 278 16.11 -9.54 40.01
N ARG A 279 17.13 -9.06 40.74
CA ARG A 279 17.84 -7.82 40.37
C ARG A 279 18.59 -7.94 39.04
N SER A 280 19.19 -9.09 38.77
CA SER A 280 19.89 -9.34 37.51
C SER A 280 18.91 -9.41 36.34
N MET A 281 17.75 -10.05 36.53
CA MET A 281 16.67 -10.09 35.55
C MET A 281 16.08 -8.71 35.28
N ALA A 282 15.89 -7.90 36.33
CA ALA A 282 15.44 -6.51 36.21
C ALA A 282 16.40 -5.67 35.37
N ASN A 283 17.71 -5.77 35.64
CA ASN A 283 18.73 -5.06 34.88
C ASN A 283 18.77 -5.52 33.41
N TRP A 284 18.66 -6.82 33.17
CA TRP A 284 18.62 -7.38 31.83
C TRP A 284 17.40 -6.85 31.05
N ALA A 285 16.20 -7.00 31.61
CA ALA A 285 14.96 -6.54 30.98
C ALA A 285 14.97 -5.02 30.75
N GLY A 286 15.47 -4.25 31.72
CA GLY A 286 15.62 -2.80 31.58
C GLY A 286 16.59 -2.41 30.47
N SER A 287 17.73 -3.11 30.35
CA SER A 287 18.67 -2.88 29.26
C SER A 287 18.07 -3.22 27.90
N LEU A 288 17.28 -4.29 27.80
CA LEU A 288 16.64 -4.71 26.57
C LEU A 288 15.54 -3.74 26.14
N ALA A 289 14.77 -3.19 27.09
CA ALA A 289 13.79 -2.15 26.82
C ALA A 289 14.42 -0.89 26.22
N VAL A 290 15.61 -0.48 26.70
CA VAL A 290 16.35 0.65 26.14
C VAL A 290 16.94 0.30 24.77
N GLN A 291 17.52 -0.89 24.63
CA GLN A 291 18.07 -1.34 23.34
C GLN A 291 17.00 -1.39 22.26
N LEU A 292 15.81 -1.95 22.54
CA LEU A 292 14.68 -1.97 21.60
C LEU A 292 14.37 -0.57 21.08
N LYS A 293 14.19 0.41 21.98
CA LYS A 293 13.86 1.82 21.62
C LYS A 293 14.94 2.57 20.84
N THR A 294 16.19 2.12 20.94
CA THR A 294 17.34 2.82 20.34
C THR A 294 17.89 2.09 19.13
N PHE A 295 17.39 0.88 18.85
CA PHE A 295 17.97 -0.01 17.85
C PHE A 295 17.81 0.54 16.43
N GLU A 296 16.61 0.97 16.03
CA GLU A 296 16.42 1.54 14.68
C GLU A 296 17.21 2.84 14.49
N ALA A 297 17.31 3.68 15.53
CA ALA A 297 18.16 4.87 15.50
C ALA A 297 19.65 4.53 15.33
N PHE A 298 20.11 3.41 15.91
CA PHE A 298 21.47 2.90 15.74
C PHE A 298 21.70 2.33 14.32
N LEU A 299 20.69 1.75 13.69
CA LEU A 299 20.78 1.21 12.32
C LEU A 299 20.68 2.30 11.24
N ALA A 300 20.04 3.44 11.53
CA ALA A 300 19.82 4.53 10.58
C ALA A 300 21.08 5.00 9.80
N PRO A 301 22.28 5.15 10.40
CA PRO A 301 23.48 5.57 9.66
C PRO A 301 24.14 4.47 8.80
N ILE A 302 23.70 3.21 8.87
CA ILE A 302 24.32 2.09 8.15
C ILE A 302 23.72 2.00 6.75
N ALA A 303 24.51 2.33 5.72
CA ALA A 303 24.05 2.33 4.33
C ALA A 303 23.85 0.93 3.74
N SER A 304 24.59 -0.07 4.21
CA SER A 304 24.48 -1.45 3.73
C SER A 304 23.26 -2.14 4.34
N GLU A 305 22.30 -2.50 3.50
CA GLU A 305 21.09 -3.25 3.90
C GLU A 305 21.43 -4.62 4.47
N GLU A 306 22.38 -5.35 3.86
CA GLU A 306 22.84 -6.65 4.33
C GLU A 306 23.39 -6.59 5.76
N VAL A 307 24.18 -5.55 6.08
CA VAL A 307 24.71 -5.35 7.44
C VAL A 307 23.58 -5.03 8.43
N ARG A 308 22.58 -4.23 8.02
CA ARG A 308 21.40 -3.95 8.87
C ARG A 308 20.62 -5.21 9.19
N ASP A 309 20.43 -6.09 8.23
CA ASP A 309 19.68 -7.34 8.42
C ASP A 309 20.45 -8.35 9.29
N GLN A 310 21.77 -8.45 9.11
CA GLN A 310 22.61 -9.24 10.01
C GLN A 310 22.54 -8.72 11.46
N LEU A 311 22.57 -7.40 11.64
CA LEU A 311 22.42 -6.79 12.96
C LEU A 311 21.03 -7.05 13.55
N ARG A 312 19.96 -6.91 12.76
CA ARG A 312 18.58 -7.27 13.17
C ARG A 312 18.47 -8.71 13.60
N MET A 313 19.04 -9.64 12.84
CA MET A 313 19.03 -11.05 13.18
C MET A 313 19.78 -11.32 14.48
N SER A 314 20.99 -10.75 14.64
CA SER A 314 21.78 -10.91 15.87
C SER A 314 21.06 -10.33 17.10
N PHE A 315 20.38 -9.19 16.92
CA PHE A 315 19.60 -8.56 17.97
C PHE A 315 18.36 -9.39 18.31
N ALA A 316 17.64 -9.90 17.30
CA ALA A 316 16.50 -10.79 17.49
C ALA A 316 16.90 -12.07 18.23
N THR A 317 18.03 -12.70 17.87
CA THR A 317 18.54 -13.88 18.60
C THR A 317 18.83 -13.56 20.06
N ARG A 318 19.31 -12.36 20.38
CA ARG A 318 19.55 -11.93 21.77
C ARG A 318 18.26 -11.56 22.51
N ALA A 319 17.31 -10.93 21.83
CA ALA A 319 16.07 -10.43 22.43
C ALA A 319 15.02 -11.53 22.63
N PHE A 320 15.00 -12.54 21.77
CA PHE A 320 14.05 -13.65 21.78
C PHE A 320 14.69 -15.01 22.11
N GLY A 321 16.01 -15.08 22.22
CA GLY A 321 16.71 -16.27 22.67
C GLY A 321 16.62 -16.48 24.18
N ASP A 322 17.25 -17.55 24.65
CA ASP A 322 17.34 -17.84 26.08
C ASP A 322 17.97 -16.66 26.81
N HIS A 323 17.44 -16.33 27.99
CA HIS A 323 18.03 -15.30 28.82
C HIS A 323 19.51 -15.64 29.08
N PRO A 324 20.42 -14.64 29.09
CA PRO A 324 21.82 -14.92 29.38
C PRO A 324 21.89 -15.58 30.75
N ALA A 325 22.55 -16.74 30.82
CA ALA A 325 22.73 -17.48 32.06
C ALA A 325 23.27 -16.52 33.13
N ILE A 326 22.45 -16.24 34.15
CA ILE A 326 22.80 -15.25 35.17
C ILE A 326 23.96 -15.86 35.94
N LYS A 327 25.11 -15.18 35.93
CA LYS A 327 26.34 -15.63 36.60
C LYS A 327 26.06 -15.82 38.09
N GLY A 328 25.85 -17.07 38.52
CA GLY A 328 25.42 -17.41 39.88
C GLY A 328 24.22 -18.34 39.93
N GLU A 329 23.54 -18.61 38.81
CA GLU A 329 22.66 -19.76 38.70
C GLU A 329 23.50 -21.04 38.76
N PRO A 330 23.15 -22.00 39.64
CA PRO A 330 23.79 -23.29 39.60
C PRO A 330 23.32 -23.91 38.27
N SER A 331 24.22 -24.14 37.33
CA SER A 331 23.90 -24.75 36.04
C SER A 331 23.36 -26.16 36.23
N GLY A 332 22.11 -26.33 36.66
CA GLY A 332 21.40 -27.59 36.93
C GLY A 332 22.03 -28.58 37.93
N GLY A 333 23.34 -28.53 38.19
CA GLY A 333 24.12 -29.59 38.84
C GLY A 333 24.99 -29.12 40.00
N GLY A 334 24.98 -27.83 40.35
CA GLY A 334 25.82 -27.31 41.44
C GLY A 334 25.25 -27.55 42.85
N ALA A 335 23.92 -27.59 42.99
CA ALA A 335 23.29 -27.84 44.29
C ALA A 335 23.47 -29.30 44.75
N SER A 336 23.48 -30.27 43.82
CA SER A 336 23.83 -31.65 44.17
C SER A 336 25.28 -31.75 44.63
N ALA A 337 26.23 -31.07 43.95
CA ALA A 337 27.65 -31.17 44.27
C ALA A 337 28.01 -30.66 45.69
N LEU A 338 27.40 -29.57 46.16
CA LEU A 338 27.62 -29.08 47.53
C LEU A 338 26.95 -29.97 48.58
N THR A 339 25.77 -30.50 48.27
CA THR A 339 25.05 -31.42 49.17
C THR A 339 25.77 -32.76 49.27
N GLU A 340 26.25 -33.30 48.14
CA GLU A 340 27.12 -34.46 48.07
C GLU A 340 28.40 -34.24 48.87
N LYS A 341 29.08 -33.10 48.72
CA LYS A 341 30.31 -32.82 49.47
C LYS A 341 30.08 -32.67 50.99
N ALA A 342 28.92 -32.14 51.39
CA ALA A 342 28.52 -32.07 52.80
C ALA A 342 28.18 -33.46 53.37
N ILE A 343 27.47 -34.29 52.61
CA ILE A 343 27.18 -35.68 52.96
C ILE A 343 28.48 -36.50 53.06
N ASP A 344 29.41 -36.31 52.13
CA ASP A 344 30.68 -37.02 52.09
C ASP A 344 31.59 -36.65 53.28
N LEU A 345 31.59 -35.37 53.70
CA LEU A 345 32.27 -34.91 54.92
C LEU A 345 31.63 -35.45 56.20
N LEU A 346 30.30 -35.55 56.26
CA LEU A 346 29.60 -36.14 57.40
C LEU A 346 29.85 -37.65 57.49
N ALA A 347 29.77 -38.37 56.37
CA ALA A 347 30.04 -39.80 56.30
C ALA A 347 31.48 -40.15 56.68
N LYS A 348 32.45 -39.32 56.28
CA LYS A 348 33.87 -39.52 56.62
C LYS A 348 34.17 -39.33 58.11
N ASN A 349 33.35 -38.57 58.84
CA ASN A 349 33.57 -38.28 60.26
C ASN A 349 32.75 -39.18 61.20
N SER A 350 31.71 -39.86 60.71
CA SER A 350 30.91 -40.79 61.51
C SER A 350 31.46 -42.23 61.58
N GLY A 351 32.54 -42.53 60.84
CA GLY A 351 33.16 -43.86 60.75
C GLY A 351 34.39 -44.10 61.63
N LYS A 352 34.66 -43.23 62.61
CA LYS A 352 35.71 -43.40 63.62
C LYS A 352 35.11 -43.39 65.01
#